data_AF-A0AAX3CWM3-F1
#
_entry.id   AF-A0AAX3CWM3-F1
#
_cell.length_a   1.000
_cell.length_b   1.000
_cell.length_c   1.000
_cell.angle_alpha   90.00
_cell.angle_beta   90.00
_cell.angle_gamma   90.00
#
_symmetry.space_group_name_H-M   'P 1'
#
loop_
_entity.id
_entity.type
_entity.pdbx_description
1 polymer ?
#
loop_
_entity_poly.entity_id
_entity_poly.type
_entity_poly.pdbx_seq_one_letter_code
_entity_poly.pdbx_strand_id
1 'polypeptide(L)'
;MNIAKSIFEFIEKNPGKMLRDITAAFPETKPVTVKSAVHRLYYDGELASVEVTGGFIYFVAGSIDIEEYLPGGLSGEILALEATAKKLEEKRYYRRAATVWQQLCDSNCTAKARERYLRLKNASVRNARNMNDSSGSCYLAGNYCGGDLCSD
;
A
#
# COMPACT_ATOMS: atom_id res chain seq x y z
N MET A 1 27.13 -28.35 2.58
CA MET A 1 26.10 -27.38 2.12
C MET A 1 25.33 -26.92 3.35
N ASN A 2 25.30 -25.62 3.66
CA ASN A 2 24.50 -25.12 4.78
C ASN A 2 23.10 -24.79 4.26
N ILE A 3 22.13 -25.65 4.56
CA ILE A 3 20.74 -25.54 4.10
C ILE A 3 20.15 -24.15 4.43
N ALA A 4 20.51 -23.57 5.58
CA ALA A 4 20.03 -22.24 5.96
C ALA A 4 20.49 -21.14 4.99
N LYS A 5 21.76 -21.16 4.55
CA LYS A 5 22.28 -20.18 3.57
C LYS A 5 21.61 -20.31 2.21
N SER A 6 21.40 -21.55 1.74
CA SER A 6 20.70 -21.79 0.47
C SER A 6 19.23 -21.35 0.51
N ILE A 7 18.57 -21.52 1.66
CA ILE A 7 17.20 -21.02 1.87
C ILE A 7 17.20 -19.48 1.89
N PHE A 8 18.16 -18.86 2.56
CA PHE A 8 18.29 -17.40 2.59
C PHE A 8 18.47 -16.82 1.17
N GLU A 9 19.41 -17.34 0.39
CA GLU A 9 19.63 -16.91 -1.01
C GLU A 9 18.40 -17.15 -1.89
N PHE A 10 17.62 -18.21 -1.61
CA PHE A 10 16.39 -18.48 -2.35
C PHE A 10 15.29 -17.46 -2.03
N ILE A 11 15.14 -17.09 -0.75
CA ILE A 11 14.18 -16.07 -0.30
C ILE A 11 14.60 -14.68 -0.78
N GLU A 12 15.91 -14.40 -0.83
CA GLU A 12 16.45 -13.16 -1.40
C GLU A 12 16.10 -13.02 -2.89
N LYS A 13 16.23 -14.10 -3.66
CA LYS A 13 15.88 -14.12 -5.10
C LYS A 13 14.37 -14.16 -5.36
N ASN A 14 13.58 -14.70 -4.43
CA ASN A 14 12.14 -14.88 -4.57
C ASN A 14 11.41 -14.41 -3.31
N PRO A 15 11.29 -13.09 -3.10
CA PRO A 15 10.62 -12.55 -1.92
C PRO A 15 9.11 -12.87 -1.92
N GLY A 16 8.52 -12.95 -0.73
CA GLY A 16 7.07 -13.10 -0.58
C GLY A 16 6.54 -14.51 -0.83
N LYS A 17 7.40 -15.53 -0.87
CA LYS A 17 6.98 -16.93 -1.00
C LYS A 17 6.48 -17.50 0.32
N MET A 18 5.46 -18.35 0.23
CA MET A 18 4.94 -19.08 1.38
C MET A 18 5.85 -20.25 1.75
N LEU A 19 5.77 -20.70 3.00
CA LEU A 19 6.53 -21.86 3.49
C LEU A 19 6.35 -23.11 2.62
N ARG A 20 5.15 -23.29 2.03
CA ARG A 20 4.84 -24.41 1.13
C ARG A 20 5.66 -24.34 -0.16
N ASP A 21 5.75 -23.16 -0.77
CA ASP A 21 6.51 -22.93 -2.01
C ASP A 21 8.01 -23.07 -1.76
N ILE A 22 8.50 -22.56 -0.62
CA ILE A 22 9.90 -22.74 -0.21
C ILE A 22 10.22 -24.23 -0.02
N THR A 23 9.31 -24.98 0.61
CA THR A 23 9.48 -26.43 0.77
C THR A 23 9.49 -27.15 -0.58
N ALA A 24 8.63 -26.74 -1.52
CA ALA A 24 8.58 -27.31 -2.87
C ALA A 24 9.84 -27.02 -3.70
N ALA A 25 10.53 -25.91 -3.44
CA ALA A 25 11.78 -25.57 -4.12
C ALA A 25 12.98 -26.43 -3.69
N PHE A 26 12.89 -27.12 -2.54
CA PHE A 26 13.94 -28.00 -2.02
C PHE A 26 13.43 -29.44 -1.84
N PRO A 27 13.05 -30.15 -2.93
CA PRO A 27 12.51 -31.52 -2.84
C PRO A 27 13.54 -32.52 -2.29
N GLU A 28 14.83 -32.26 -2.49
CA GLU A 28 15.95 -33.09 -2.00
C GLU A 28 16.10 -33.07 -0.47
N THR A 29 15.49 -32.09 0.22
CA THR A 29 15.63 -31.92 1.67
C THR A 29 14.32 -32.25 2.38
N LYS A 30 14.42 -32.90 3.54
CA LYS A 30 13.23 -33.18 4.37
C LYS A 30 12.48 -31.87 4.68
N PRO A 31 11.15 -31.83 4.52
CA PRO A 31 10.36 -30.61 4.69
C PRO A 31 10.46 -30.05 6.12
N VAL A 32 10.62 -30.93 7.11
CA VAL A 32 10.80 -30.54 8.52
C VAL A 32 12.09 -29.74 8.73
N THR A 33 13.17 -30.13 8.04
CA THR A 33 14.47 -29.43 8.13
C THR A 33 14.38 -28.04 7.50
N VAL A 34 13.70 -27.92 6.35
CA VAL A 34 13.48 -26.63 5.68
C VAL A 34 12.67 -25.70 6.59
N LYS A 35 11.56 -26.19 7.17
CA LYS A 35 10.74 -25.41 8.11
C LYS A 35 11.53 -24.96 9.33
N SER A 36 12.29 -25.87 9.94
CA SER A 36 13.13 -25.53 11.10
C SER A 36 14.21 -24.51 10.75
N ALA A 37 14.78 -24.56 9.55
CA ALA A 37 15.78 -23.60 9.11
C ALA A 37 15.16 -22.21 8.88
N VAL A 38 14.00 -22.13 8.22
CA VAL A 38 13.26 -20.87 8.04
C VAL A 38 12.88 -20.27 9.40
N HIS A 39 12.40 -21.07 10.34
CA HIS A 39 12.08 -20.60 11.69
C HIS A 39 13.31 -20.08 12.43
N ARG A 40 14.47 -20.76 12.33
CA ARG A 40 15.72 -20.28 12.94
C ARG A 40 16.12 -18.92 12.37
N LEU A 41 16.15 -18.79 11.04
CA LEU A 41 16.47 -17.52 10.36
C LEU A 41 15.50 -16.39 10.74
N TYR A 42 14.22 -16.72 10.99
CA TYR A 42 13.24 -15.77 11.50
C TYR A 42 13.52 -15.34 12.96
N TYR A 43 13.82 -16.30 13.86
CA TYR A 43 14.18 -16.00 15.25
C TYR A 43 15.51 -15.26 15.39
N ASP A 44 16.46 -15.54 14.50
CA ASP A 44 17.76 -14.87 14.41
C ASP A 44 17.62 -13.43 13.86
N GLY A 45 16.43 -13.05 13.37
CA GLY A 45 16.13 -11.71 12.87
C GLY A 45 16.61 -11.44 11.44
N GLU A 46 17.08 -12.46 10.73
CA GLU A 46 17.52 -12.36 9.34
C GLU A 46 16.34 -12.41 8.35
N LEU A 47 15.22 -13.01 8.77
CA LEU A 47 13.98 -13.03 8.00
C LEU A 47 12.88 -12.29 8.77
N ALA A 48 12.00 -11.65 8.02
CA ALA A 48 10.74 -11.13 8.52
C ALA A 48 9.57 -11.86 7.85
N SER A 49 8.42 -11.86 8.52
CA SER A 49 7.23 -12.57 8.07
C SER A 49 6.00 -11.68 8.10
N VAL A 50 5.12 -11.86 7.12
CA VAL A 50 3.82 -11.19 7.03
C VAL A 50 2.75 -12.25 6.94
N GLU A 51 1.68 -12.04 7.71
CA GLU A 51 0.48 -12.85 7.65
C GLU A 51 -0.36 -12.47 6.44
N VAL A 52 -0.70 -13.46 5.62
CA VAL A 52 -1.53 -13.34 4.42
C VAL A 52 -2.68 -14.35 4.55
N THR A 53 -3.76 -14.14 3.78
CA THR A 53 -4.88 -15.09 3.69
C THR A 53 -4.39 -16.48 3.28
N GLY A 54 -4.27 -17.38 4.26
CA GLY A 54 -3.82 -18.76 4.05
C GLY A 54 -2.42 -19.11 4.56
N GLY A 55 -1.69 -18.18 5.20
CA GLY A 55 -0.43 -18.49 5.88
C GLY A 55 0.52 -17.31 6.03
N PHE A 56 1.81 -17.63 6.21
CA PHE A 56 2.88 -16.64 6.34
C PHE A 56 3.77 -16.64 5.09
N ILE A 57 4.08 -15.44 4.61
CA ILE A 57 5.11 -15.22 3.59
C ILE A 57 6.37 -14.70 4.28
N TYR A 58 7.53 -15.10 3.75
CA TYR A 58 8.83 -14.75 4.32
C TYR A 58 9.63 -13.86 3.36
N PHE A 59 10.39 -12.93 3.93
CA PHE A 59 11.27 -12.01 3.21
C PHE A 59 12.53 -11.75 4.04
N VAL A 60 13.59 -11.34 3.37
CA VAL A 60 14.84 -10.96 4.04
C VAL A 60 14.63 -9.68 4.84
N ALA A 61 15.08 -9.67 6.09
CA ALA A 61 14.96 -8.51 6.96
C ALA A 61 15.73 -7.32 6.35
N GLY A 62 15.03 -6.20 6.14
CA GLY A 62 15.62 -4.97 5.60
C GLY A 62 15.73 -4.90 4.08
N SER A 63 15.32 -5.92 3.32
CA SER A 63 15.42 -5.88 1.85
C SER A 63 14.20 -5.25 1.15
N ILE A 64 13.02 -5.24 1.78
CA ILE A 64 11.76 -4.85 1.11
C ILE A 64 10.83 -4.09 2.05
N ASP A 65 10.23 -3.02 1.53
CA ASP A 65 9.11 -2.31 2.11
C ASP A 65 7.92 -3.27 2.23
N ILE A 66 7.75 -3.79 3.45
CA ILE A 66 6.75 -4.77 3.89
C ILE A 66 5.31 -4.40 3.44
N GLU A 67 5.07 -3.13 3.11
CA GLU A 67 3.81 -2.57 2.60
C GLU A 67 3.37 -3.16 1.24
N GLU A 68 4.28 -3.67 0.41
CA GLU A 68 3.93 -4.21 -0.92
C GLU A 68 3.21 -5.57 -0.84
N TYR A 69 3.38 -6.33 0.25
CA TYR A 69 2.94 -7.73 0.35
C TYR A 69 1.88 -8.03 1.43
N LEU A 70 1.37 -7.01 2.14
CA LEU A 70 0.21 -7.21 3.01
C LEU A 70 -1.03 -7.62 2.16
N PRO A 71 -2.01 -8.35 2.72
CA PRO A 71 -3.31 -8.59 2.09
C PRO A 71 -4.11 -7.28 2.07
N GLY A 72 -3.75 -6.42 1.11
CA GLY A 72 -3.98 -4.97 1.11
C GLY A 72 -2.84 -4.20 0.43
N GLY A 73 -1.86 -4.92 -0.12
CA GLY A 73 -0.78 -4.43 -0.97
C GLY A 73 -1.38 -3.50 -2.00
N LEU A 74 -0.83 -2.30 -2.04
CA LEU A 74 -1.22 -1.26 -2.96
C LEU A 74 -1.04 -1.85 -4.36
N SER A 75 -2.14 -2.32 -4.97
CA SER A 75 -2.22 -2.67 -6.39
C SER A 75 -1.36 -1.66 -7.16
N GLY A 76 -0.64 -2.06 -8.21
CA GLY A 76 0.14 -1.09 -9.01
C GLY A 76 -0.69 0.14 -9.42
N GLU A 77 -2.01 -0.03 -9.50
CA GLU A 77 -3.02 1.03 -9.64
C GLU A 77 -3.05 2.02 -8.48
N ILE A 78 -3.00 1.56 -7.22
CA ILE A 78 -2.93 2.42 -6.02
C ILE A 78 -1.62 3.21 -6.00
N LEU A 79 -0.48 2.58 -6.29
CA LEU A 79 0.80 3.30 -6.39
C LEU A 79 0.79 4.33 -7.53
N ALA A 80 0.19 3.97 -8.66
CA ALA A 80 -0.01 4.91 -9.77
C ALA A 80 -0.93 6.07 -9.35
N LEU A 81 -2.02 5.79 -8.64
CA LEU A 81 -2.94 6.81 -8.12
C LEU A 81 -2.25 7.72 -7.11
N GLU A 82 -1.43 7.20 -6.19
CA GLU A 82 -0.60 8.02 -5.29
C GLU A 82 0.35 8.93 -6.05
N ALA A 83 1.05 8.40 -7.07
CA ALA A 83 1.95 9.18 -7.90
C ALA A 83 1.20 10.27 -8.68
N THR A 84 -0.01 9.98 -9.18
CA THR A 84 -0.84 10.99 -9.86
C THR A 84 -1.32 12.07 -8.89
N ALA A 85 -1.70 11.70 -7.66
CA ALA A 85 -2.14 12.66 -6.64
C ALA A 85 -1.00 13.62 -6.28
N LYS A 86 0.22 13.11 -6.06
CA LYS A 86 1.41 13.92 -5.80
C LYS A 86 1.74 14.87 -6.97
N LYS A 87 1.72 14.37 -8.21
CA LYS A 87 1.92 15.20 -9.42
C LYS A 87 0.88 16.31 -9.55
N LEU A 88 -0.36 16.07 -9.11
CA LEU A 88 -1.42 17.08 -9.10
C LEU A 88 -1.20 18.13 -8.01
N GLU A 89 -0.69 17.74 -6.84
CA GLU A 89 -0.32 18.67 -5.76
C GLU A 89 0.86 19.57 -6.15
N GLU A 90 1.89 19.02 -6.82
CA GLU A 90 3.01 19.78 -7.39
C GLU A 90 2.52 20.83 -8.39
N LYS A 91 1.56 20.45 -9.24
CA LYS A 91 0.93 21.34 -10.23
C LYS A 91 -0.13 22.27 -9.63
N ARG A 92 -0.31 22.29 -8.30
CA ARG A 92 -1.32 23.07 -7.55
C ARG A 92 -2.78 22.77 -7.92
N TYR A 93 -3.06 21.63 -8.55
CA TYR A 93 -4.42 21.16 -8.84
C TYR A 93 -5.03 20.44 -7.63
N TYR A 94 -5.10 21.15 -6.50
CA TYR A 94 -5.44 20.55 -5.21
C TYR A 94 -6.85 19.93 -5.13
N ARG A 95 -7.85 20.50 -5.83
CA ARG A 95 -9.20 19.90 -5.90
C ARG A 95 -9.20 18.54 -6.60
N ARG A 96 -8.41 18.40 -7.68
CA ARG A 96 -8.28 17.14 -8.42
C ARG A 96 -7.48 16.12 -7.61
N ALA A 97 -6.43 16.56 -6.92
CA ALA A 97 -5.67 15.71 -6.00
C ALA A 97 -6.55 15.16 -4.88
N ALA A 98 -7.42 15.99 -4.30
CA ALA A 98 -8.37 15.56 -3.26
C ALA A 98 -9.32 14.45 -3.74
N THR A 99 -9.78 14.50 -4.99
CA THR A 99 -10.60 13.44 -5.59
C THR A 99 -9.82 12.13 -5.71
N VAL A 100 -8.55 12.18 -6.13
CA VAL A 100 -7.70 10.99 -6.22
C VAL A 100 -7.42 10.40 -4.84
N TRP A 101 -7.17 11.22 -3.82
CA TRP A 101 -7.05 10.77 -2.44
C TRP A 101 -8.35 10.13 -1.90
N GLN A 102 -9.51 10.62 -2.33
CA GLN A 102 -10.80 10.01 -1.98
C GLN A 102 -10.98 8.64 -2.67
N GLN A 103 -10.62 8.51 -3.95
CA GLN A 103 -10.63 7.22 -4.65
C GLN A 103 -9.71 6.19 -3.97
N LEU A 104 -8.56 6.63 -3.45
CA LEU A 104 -7.67 5.80 -2.66
C LEU A 104 -8.29 5.37 -1.32
N CYS A 105 -9.06 6.24 -0.66
CA CYS A 105 -9.80 5.89 0.56
C CYS A 105 -10.93 4.88 0.30
N ASP A 106 -11.58 4.97 -0.85
CA ASP A 106 -12.71 4.14 -1.25
C ASP A 106 -12.24 2.78 -1.82
N SER A 107 -10.97 2.69 -2.25
CA SER A 107 -10.31 1.43 -2.56
C SER A 107 -10.08 0.60 -1.29
N ASN A 108 -10.02 -0.75 -1.41
CA ASN A 108 -9.80 -1.68 -0.30
C ASN A 108 -8.41 -1.48 0.36
N CYS A 109 -8.29 -0.44 1.17
CA CYS A 109 -7.09 -0.05 1.89
C CYS A 109 -7.20 -0.42 3.37
N THR A 110 -6.05 -0.67 4.01
CA THR A 110 -5.99 -0.93 5.45
C THR A 110 -6.46 0.28 6.26
N ALA A 111 -6.98 0.09 7.47
CA ALA A 111 -7.48 1.19 8.30
C ALA A 111 -6.44 2.31 8.55
N LYS A 112 -5.16 1.94 8.68
CA LYS A 112 -4.04 2.89 8.80
C LYS A 112 -3.80 3.68 7.51
N ALA A 113 -3.83 3.01 6.36
CA ALA A 113 -3.67 3.67 5.05
C ALA A 113 -4.83 4.65 4.79
N ARG A 114 -6.06 4.24 5.12
CA ARG A 114 -7.25 5.09 5.02
C ARG A 114 -7.11 6.39 5.82
N GLU A 115 -6.63 6.31 7.07
CA GLU A 115 -6.44 7.49 7.90
C GLU A 115 -5.37 8.44 7.30
N ARG A 116 -4.28 7.88 6.76
CA ARG A 116 -3.24 8.64 6.06
C ARG A 116 -3.79 9.36 4.84
N TYR A 117 -4.55 8.67 3.99
CA TYR A 117 -5.16 9.26 2.80
C TYR A 117 -6.19 10.33 3.14
N LEU A 118 -6.96 10.15 4.22
CA LEU A 118 -7.89 11.17 4.70
C LEU A 118 -7.16 12.44 5.16
N ARG A 119 -6.01 12.32 5.84
CA ARG A 119 -5.18 13.48 6.21
C ARG A 119 -4.66 14.22 4.99
N LEU A 120 -4.20 13.49 3.96
CA LEU A 120 -3.71 14.07 2.69
C LEU A 120 -4.84 14.74 1.88
N LYS A 121 -6.02 14.12 1.84
CA LYS A 121 -7.23 14.74 1.28
C LYS A 121 -7.56 16.05 1.99
N ASN A 122 -7.56 16.06 3.32
CA ASN A 122 -7.87 17.27 4.09
C ASN A 122 -6.79 18.35 3.92
N ALA A 123 -5.53 17.99 3.70
CA ALA A 123 -4.46 18.94 3.37
C ALA A 123 -4.67 19.57 1.98
N SER A 124 -4.95 18.76 0.96
CA SER A 124 -5.22 19.26 -0.40
C SER A 124 -6.48 20.15 -0.45
N VAL A 125 -7.57 19.80 0.24
CA VAL A 125 -8.75 20.68 0.33
C VAL A 125 -8.45 22.02 1.01
N ARG A 126 -7.62 22.02 2.08
CA ARG A 126 -7.17 23.26 2.72
C ARG A 126 -6.35 24.12 1.77
N ASN A 127 -5.40 23.53 1.04
CA ASN A 127 -4.58 24.24 0.06
C ASN A 127 -5.43 24.79 -1.11
N ALA A 128 -6.46 24.06 -1.53
CA ALA A 128 -7.40 24.52 -2.55
C ALA A 128 -8.22 25.74 -2.10
N ARG A 129 -8.59 25.80 -0.80
CA ARG A 129 -9.28 26.97 -0.21
C ARG A 129 -8.36 28.17 -0.15
N ASN A 130 -7.12 27.98 0.29
CA ASN A 130 -6.16 29.08 0.42
C ASN A 130 -5.72 29.67 -0.93
N MET A 131 -5.71 28.88 -2.03
CA MET A 131 -5.44 29.42 -3.37
C MET A 131 -6.53 30.36 -3.91
N ASN A 132 -7.78 30.19 -3.46
CA ASN A 132 -8.88 31.05 -3.89
C ASN A 132 -8.78 32.47 -3.31
N ASP A 133 -7.95 32.70 -2.30
CA ASP A 133 -7.74 34.04 -1.71
C ASP A 133 -6.69 34.87 -2.44
N SER A 134 -5.87 34.27 -3.32
CA SER A 134 -4.71 34.95 -3.93
C SER A 134 -4.91 35.40 -5.38
N SER A 135 -6.01 35.04 -6.05
CA SER A 135 -6.32 35.53 -7.38
C SER A 135 -7.81 35.45 -7.65
N GLY A 136 -8.40 36.62 -7.90
CA GLY A 136 -9.80 36.77 -8.25
C GLY A 136 -10.23 35.88 -9.42
N SER A 137 -11.52 35.53 -9.39
CA SER A 137 -12.29 34.92 -10.48
C SER A 137 -11.88 33.51 -10.91
N CYS A 138 -12.41 32.50 -10.22
CA CYS A 138 -12.75 31.23 -10.87
C CYS A 138 -14.28 31.13 -10.98
N TYR A 139 -14.78 31.21 -12.21
CA TYR A 139 -16.20 31.15 -12.55
C TYR A 139 -16.85 29.90 -11.94
N LEU A 140 -17.87 30.14 -11.11
CA LEU A 140 -18.77 29.12 -10.59
C LEU A 140 -19.47 28.39 -11.74
N ALA A 141 -19.25 27.08 -11.85
CA ALA A 141 -20.29 26.16 -12.27
C ALA A 141 -20.70 25.37 -11.02
N GLY A 142 -21.90 25.64 -10.49
CA GLY A 142 -22.49 24.83 -9.42
C GLY A 142 -22.77 25.53 -8.09
N ASN A 143 -23.31 26.76 -8.11
CA ASN A 143 -24.24 27.18 -7.04
C ASN A 143 -25.65 26.70 -7.42
N TYR A 144 -25.87 25.38 -7.41
CA TYR A 144 -27.23 24.83 -7.43
C TYR A 144 -27.60 24.53 -5.97
N CYS A 145 -28.24 25.50 -5.32
CA CYS A 145 -28.99 25.25 -4.10
C CYS A 145 -30.34 24.70 -4.55
N GLY A 146 -30.63 23.44 -4.24
CA GLY A 146 -31.91 22.81 -4.59
C GLY A 146 -33.07 23.71 -4.15
N GLY A 147 -33.87 24.13 -5.13
CA GLY A 147 -35.14 24.78 -4.84
C GLY A 147 -36.08 23.76 -4.23
N ASP A 148 -36.56 24.05 -3.03
CA ASP A 148 -37.69 23.36 -2.42
C ASP A 148 -38.86 23.39 -3.39
N LEU A 149 -39.24 22.20 -3.88
CA LEU A 149 -40.54 21.97 -4.48
C LEU A 149 -41.57 21.93 -3.34
N CYS A 150 -41.99 23.12 -2.88
CA CYS A 150 -43.30 23.24 -2.25
C CYS A 150 -44.35 22.94 -3.31
N SER A 151 -45.02 21.80 -3.16
CA SER A 151 -46.24 21.48 -3.90
C SER A 151 -47.40 22.18 -3.21
N ASP A 152 -48.15 22.98 -3.94
CA ASP A 152 -49.56 23.33 -3.66
C ASP A 152 -50.37 23.00 -4.91
#